data_AF-A0A351BL55-F1
#
_entry.id   AF-A0A351BL55-F1
#
_cell.length_a   1.000
_cell.length_b   1.000
_cell.length_c   1.000
_cell.angle_alpha   90.00
_cell.angle_beta   90.00
_cell.angle_gamma   90.00
#
_symmetry.space_group_name_H-M   'P 1'
#
loop_
_entity.id
_entity.type
_entity.pdbx_description
1 polymer ?
#
loop_
_entity_poly.entity_id
_entity_poly.type
_entity_poly.pdbx_seq_one_letter_code
_entity_poly.pdbx_strand_id
1 'polypeptide(L)'
;AAKVNGGEVSVHQINFVLQHSPSIPADQVESARRQVLEGLIDQELAVQQALEAKLDRTPNVMQMLEASRREVLARAYLEQAGGGGAKPSATEIRAYYNDHPDLFAKRKVYRLEEINFPSTPEVVGRVKEQLARGKTSAEVLAALRADGVVVSGGVTVKAAEQISLDLLPR
;
A
#
# COMPACT_ATOMS: atom_id res chain seq x y z
N ALA A 1 8.63 -33.99 -2.85
CA ALA A 1 7.23 -34.42 -2.69
C ALA A 1 7.19 -35.47 -1.59
N ALA A 2 6.09 -35.57 -0.88
CA ALA A 2 5.86 -36.57 0.15
C ALA A 2 4.39 -37.03 0.09
N LYS A 3 4.16 -38.30 0.41
CA LYS A 3 2.81 -38.85 0.60
C LYS A 3 2.49 -38.80 2.09
N VAL A 4 1.34 -38.22 2.45
CA VAL A 4 0.91 -38.01 3.84
C VAL A 4 -0.43 -38.70 4.02
N ASN A 5 -0.42 -39.92 4.57
CA ASN A 5 -1.59 -40.81 4.61
C ASN A 5 -2.21 -41.01 3.22
N GLY A 6 -3.44 -40.55 3.03
CA GLY A 6 -4.16 -40.55 1.74
C GLY A 6 -3.94 -39.32 0.88
N GLY A 7 -3.25 -38.29 1.39
CA GLY A 7 -2.93 -37.03 0.69
C GLY A 7 -1.49 -36.97 0.15
N GLU A 8 -1.18 -35.89 -0.58
CA GLU A 8 0.13 -35.65 -1.18
C GLU A 8 0.57 -34.19 -1.01
N VAL A 9 1.83 -34.00 -0.62
CA VAL A 9 2.57 -32.73 -0.73
C VAL A 9 3.42 -32.77 -1.99
N SER A 10 3.01 -32.01 -3.01
CA SER A 10 3.63 -31.97 -4.33
C SER A 10 4.89 -31.10 -4.39
N VAL A 11 5.70 -31.28 -5.43
CA VAL A 11 6.86 -30.41 -5.68
C VAL A 11 6.43 -28.97 -5.98
N HIS A 12 5.27 -28.76 -6.62
CA HIS A 12 4.77 -27.42 -6.94
C HIS A 12 4.43 -26.61 -5.69
N GLN A 13 3.86 -27.24 -4.66
CA GLN A 13 3.58 -26.58 -3.38
C GLN A 13 4.87 -26.14 -2.68
N ILE A 14 5.88 -27.01 -2.64
CA ILE A 14 7.19 -26.68 -2.06
C ILE A 14 7.80 -25.48 -2.80
N ASN A 15 7.79 -25.51 -4.14
CA ASN A 15 8.33 -24.43 -4.96
C ASN A 15 7.55 -23.13 -4.79
N PHE A 16 6.23 -23.19 -4.67
CA PHE A 16 5.38 -22.03 -4.41
C PHE A 16 5.78 -21.34 -3.10
N VAL A 17 5.94 -22.09 -2.01
CA VAL A 17 6.38 -21.53 -0.72
C VAL A 17 7.80 -20.95 -0.81
N LEU A 18 8.72 -21.63 -1.49
CA LEU A 18 10.09 -21.13 -1.67
C LEU A 18 10.15 -19.83 -2.48
N GLN A 19 9.31 -19.65 -3.50
CA GLN A 19 9.24 -18.42 -4.30
C GLN A 19 8.72 -17.21 -3.51
N HIS A 20 7.89 -17.45 -2.50
CA HIS A 20 7.32 -16.42 -1.64
C HIS A 20 8.09 -16.26 -0.32
N SER A 21 9.17 -17.01 -0.14
CA SER A 21 10.08 -16.89 1.01
C SER A 21 11.12 -15.80 0.75
N PRO A 22 11.69 -15.18 1.81
CA PRO A 22 12.84 -14.28 1.67
C PRO A 22 13.95 -14.94 0.86
N SER A 23 14.76 -14.16 0.15
CA SER A 23 15.86 -14.66 -0.69
C SER A 23 16.77 -15.62 0.08
N ILE A 24 16.75 -16.90 -0.30
CA ILE A 24 17.53 -17.98 0.31
C ILE A 24 18.92 -18.03 -0.36
N PRO A 25 20.03 -18.01 0.40
CA PRO A 25 21.36 -18.21 -0.14
C PRO A 25 21.49 -19.54 -0.90
N ALA A 26 22.26 -19.57 -1.99
CA ALA A 26 22.36 -20.72 -2.89
C ALA A 26 22.83 -22.01 -2.17
N ASP A 27 23.69 -21.87 -1.17
CA ASP A 27 24.21 -22.95 -0.31
C ASP A 27 23.17 -23.51 0.68
N GLN A 28 22.09 -22.76 0.95
CA GLN A 28 21.05 -23.13 1.92
C GLN A 28 19.76 -23.64 1.28
N VAL A 29 19.66 -23.61 -0.06
CA VAL A 29 18.45 -23.97 -0.81
C VAL A 29 17.95 -25.38 -0.46
N GLU A 30 18.84 -26.37 -0.39
CA GLU A 30 18.43 -27.75 -0.08
C GLU A 30 17.98 -27.91 1.39
N SER A 31 18.58 -27.17 2.32
CA SER A 31 18.14 -27.16 3.71
C SER A 31 16.76 -26.51 3.84
N ALA A 32 16.57 -25.35 3.22
CA ALA A 32 15.29 -24.64 3.22
C ALA A 32 14.18 -25.47 2.55
N ARG A 33 14.49 -26.17 1.46
CA ARG A 33 13.55 -27.07 0.79
C ARG A 33 13.07 -28.21 1.69
N ARG A 34 13.97 -28.80 2.50
CA ARG A 34 13.58 -29.82 3.49
C ARG A 34 12.70 -29.24 4.59
N GLN A 35 13.06 -28.08 5.12
CA GLN A 35 12.25 -27.40 6.16
C GLN A 35 10.85 -27.04 5.66
N VAL A 36 10.74 -26.54 4.43
CA VAL A 36 9.45 -26.26 3.79
C VAL A 36 8.64 -27.55 3.60
N LEU A 37 9.29 -28.65 3.18
CA LEU A 37 8.62 -29.93 3.05
C LEU A 37 8.07 -30.44 4.39
N GLU A 38 8.87 -30.40 5.46
CA GLU A 38 8.45 -30.80 6.81
C GLU A 38 7.27 -29.95 7.29
N GLY A 39 7.34 -28.63 7.15
CA GLY A 39 6.24 -27.74 7.52
C GLY A 39 4.95 -28.01 6.71
N LEU A 40 5.07 -28.33 5.42
CA LEU A 40 3.92 -28.71 4.60
C LEU A 40 3.33 -30.07 4.98
N ILE A 41 4.15 -31.02 5.46
CA ILE A 41 3.66 -32.30 5.98
C ILE A 41 2.87 -32.08 7.27
N ASP A 42 3.40 -31.28 8.20
CA ASP A 42 2.71 -30.96 9.45
C ASP A 42 1.39 -30.23 9.20
N GLN A 43 1.38 -29.28 8.27
CA GLN A 43 0.18 -28.58 7.84
C GLN A 43 -0.85 -29.54 7.24
N GLU A 44 -0.43 -30.45 6.37
CA GLU A 44 -1.32 -31.44 5.74
C GLU A 44 -1.94 -32.37 6.80
N LEU A 45 -1.17 -32.83 7.78
CA LEU A 45 -1.69 -33.62 8.91
C LEU A 45 -2.74 -32.84 9.72
N ALA A 46 -2.50 -31.57 10.00
CA ALA A 46 -3.45 -30.71 10.69
C ALA A 46 -4.74 -30.48 9.88
N VAL A 47 -4.62 -30.31 8.56
CA VAL A 47 -5.78 -30.18 7.65
C VAL A 47 -6.61 -31.46 7.66
N GLN A 48 -5.97 -32.63 7.59
CA GLN A 48 -6.68 -33.92 7.65
C GLN A 48 -7.49 -34.06 8.95
N GLN A 49 -6.89 -33.71 10.08
CA GLN A 49 -7.59 -33.72 11.38
C GLN A 49 -8.73 -32.68 11.44
N ALA A 50 -8.54 -31.49 10.87
CA ALA A 50 -9.60 -30.48 10.80
C ALA A 50 -10.80 -30.93 9.95
N LEU A 51 -10.55 -31.64 8.85
CA LEU A 51 -11.61 -32.21 7.99
C LEU A 51 -12.34 -33.37 8.67
N GLU A 52 -11.62 -34.25 9.37
CA GLU A 52 -12.21 -35.33 10.17
C GLU A 52 -13.13 -34.76 11.26
N ALA A 53 -12.71 -33.69 11.93
CA ALA A 53 -13.50 -32.94 12.90
C ALA A 53 -14.57 -32.03 12.27
N LYS A 54 -14.70 -32.00 10.93
CA LYS A 54 -15.65 -31.16 10.17
C LYS A 54 -15.56 -29.67 10.48
N LEU A 55 -14.37 -29.18 10.84
CA LEU A 55 -14.16 -27.77 11.16
C LEU A 55 -14.39 -26.88 9.95
N ASP A 56 -14.12 -27.37 8.74
CA ASP A 56 -14.39 -26.75 7.45
C ASP A 56 -15.87 -26.39 7.24
N ARG A 57 -16.79 -27.07 7.93
CA ARG A 57 -18.24 -26.86 7.85
C ARG A 57 -18.78 -25.95 8.94
N THR A 58 -17.94 -25.47 9.85
CA THR A 58 -18.38 -24.54 10.88
C THR A 58 -18.64 -23.15 10.27
N PRO A 59 -19.65 -22.40 10.73
CA PRO A 59 -19.98 -21.09 10.14
C PRO A 59 -18.79 -20.12 10.07
N ASN A 60 -17.99 -20.09 11.15
CA ASN A 60 -16.82 -19.22 11.22
C ASN A 60 -15.75 -19.58 10.17
N VAL A 61 -15.39 -20.86 10.07
CA VAL A 61 -14.36 -21.31 9.10
C VAL A 61 -14.85 -21.13 7.66
N MET A 62 -16.10 -21.49 7.36
CA MET A 62 -16.68 -21.26 6.03
C MET A 62 -16.63 -19.78 5.62
N GLN A 63 -17.02 -18.88 6.52
CA GLN A 63 -16.99 -17.44 6.24
C GLN A 63 -15.57 -16.94 6.01
N MET A 64 -14.58 -17.40 6.78
CA MET A 64 -13.17 -17.05 6.60
C MET A 64 -12.61 -17.58 5.28
N LEU A 65 -12.97 -18.80 4.87
CA LEU A 65 -12.55 -19.38 3.59
C LEU A 65 -13.14 -18.61 2.40
N GLU A 66 -14.43 -18.28 2.44
CA GLU A 66 -15.07 -17.49 1.38
C GLU A 66 -14.53 -16.06 1.30
N ALA A 67 -14.25 -15.43 2.44
CA ALA A 67 -13.61 -14.11 2.48
C ALA A 67 -12.20 -14.16 1.86
N SER A 68 -11.40 -15.16 2.24
CA SER A 68 -10.04 -15.34 1.71
C SER A 68 -10.05 -15.62 0.22
N ARG A 69 -10.96 -16.49 -0.25
CA ARG A 69 -11.14 -16.79 -1.68
C ARG A 69 -11.48 -15.53 -2.47
N ARG A 70 -12.39 -14.71 -1.96
CA ARG A 70 -12.78 -13.44 -2.60
C ARG A 70 -11.60 -12.47 -2.67
N GLU A 71 -10.85 -12.32 -1.59
CA GLU A 71 -9.68 -11.43 -1.55
C GLU A 71 -8.62 -11.87 -2.57
N VAL A 72 -8.24 -13.15 -2.57
CA VAL A 72 -7.20 -13.68 -3.46
C VAL A 72 -7.60 -13.48 -4.92
N LEU A 73 -8.85 -13.77 -5.30
CA LEU A 73 -9.32 -13.60 -6.67
C LEU A 73 -9.39 -12.13 -7.08
N ALA A 74 -9.86 -11.24 -6.19
CA ALA A 74 -9.90 -9.81 -6.47
C ALA A 74 -8.49 -9.24 -6.67
N ARG A 75 -7.54 -9.61 -5.81
CA ARG A 75 -6.14 -9.21 -5.93
C ARG A 75 -5.52 -9.71 -7.23
N ALA A 76 -5.69 -11.00 -7.55
CA ALA A 76 -5.17 -11.57 -8.79
C ALA A 76 -5.72 -10.86 -10.04
N TYR A 77 -7.01 -10.51 -10.03
CA TYR A 77 -7.60 -9.74 -11.13
C TYR A 77 -7.00 -8.34 -11.23
N LEU A 78 -6.83 -7.63 -10.11
CA LEU A 78 -6.24 -6.28 -10.09
C LEU A 78 -4.78 -6.29 -10.51
N GLU A 79 -4.00 -7.29 -10.11
CA GLU A 79 -2.60 -7.45 -10.53
C GLU A 79 -2.50 -7.74 -12.03
N GLN A 80 -3.39 -8.59 -12.56
CA GLN A 80 -3.44 -8.86 -13.99
C GLN A 80 -3.92 -7.64 -14.79
N ALA A 81 -4.94 -6.92 -14.31
CA ALA A 81 -5.49 -5.74 -14.96
C ALA A 81 -4.52 -4.55 -14.89
N GLY A 82 -3.86 -4.35 -13.74
CA GLY A 82 -2.88 -3.28 -13.52
C GLY A 82 -1.52 -3.57 -14.15
N GLY A 83 -1.14 -4.84 -14.29
CA GLY A 83 0.10 -5.27 -14.94
C GLY A 83 0.12 -5.07 -16.46
N GLY A 84 -1.02 -4.72 -17.07
CA GLY A 84 -1.16 -4.45 -18.51
C GLY A 84 -0.81 -3.02 -18.93
N GLY A 85 -0.54 -2.11 -17.99
CA GLY A 85 -0.04 -0.77 -18.34
C GLY A 85 1.32 -0.86 -19.02
N ALA A 86 1.49 -0.17 -20.16
CA ALA A 86 2.80 -0.07 -20.79
C ALA A 86 3.80 0.49 -19.78
N LYS A 87 4.86 -0.28 -19.48
CA LYS A 87 5.96 0.25 -18.66
C LYS A 87 6.51 1.50 -19.34
N PRO A 88 6.77 2.59 -18.61
CA PRO A 88 7.39 3.77 -19.19
C PRO A 88 8.67 3.38 -19.93
N SER A 89 8.81 3.85 -21.15
CA SER A 89 10.03 3.72 -21.94
C SER A 89 11.19 4.44 -21.26
N ALA A 90 12.42 4.07 -21.61
CA ALA A 90 13.61 4.77 -21.11
C ALA A 90 13.58 6.29 -21.44
N THR A 91 12.95 6.66 -22.55
CA THR A 91 12.76 8.06 -22.95
C THR A 91 11.77 8.77 -22.02
N GLU A 92 10.62 8.16 -21.72
CA GLU A 92 9.62 8.73 -20.79
C GLU A 92 10.18 8.87 -19.37
N ILE A 93 10.97 7.89 -18.91
CA ILE A 93 11.65 7.96 -17.60
C ILE A 93 12.63 9.14 -17.57
N ARG A 94 13.45 9.31 -18.62
CA ARG A 94 14.40 10.43 -18.71
C ARG A 94 13.69 11.78 -18.81
N ALA A 95 12.61 11.86 -19.58
CA ALA A 95 11.78 13.05 -19.68
C ALA A 95 11.23 13.44 -18.30
N TYR A 96 10.59 12.50 -17.60
CA TYR A 96 10.07 12.73 -16.25
C TYR A 96 11.16 13.19 -15.27
N TYR A 97 12.35 12.56 -15.30
CA TYR A 97 13.47 12.98 -14.45
C TYR A 97 13.89 14.43 -14.73
N ASN A 98 13.98 14.80 -16.02
CA ASN A 98 14.42 16.13 -16.44
C ASN A 98 13.34 17.21 -16.19
N ASP A 99 12.07 16.85 -16.35
CA ASP A 99 10.91 17.75 -16.19
C ASP A 99 10.57 17.98 -14.71
N HIS A 100 11.04 17.12 -13.81
CA HIS A 100 10.85 17.24 -12.36
C HIS A 100 12.19 17.35 -11.60
N PRO A 101 13.02 18.37 -11.90
CA PRO A 101 14.34 18.47 -11.30
C PRO A 101 14.28 18.68 -9.78
N ASP A 102 13.24 19.29 -9.23
CA ASP A 102 13.06 19.49 -7.79
C ASP A 102 12.77 18.21 -7.01
N LEU A 103 12.32 17.14 -7.69
CA LEU A 103 12.22 15.79 -7.11
C LEU A 103 13.56 15.04 -7.14
N PHE A 104 14.42 15.34 -8.13
CA PHE A 104 15.57 14.48 -8.43
C PHE A 104 16.92 15.21 -8.44
N ALA A 105 17.16 16.11 -9.40
CA ALA A 105 18.48 16.70 -9.66
C ALA A 105 18.79 17.96 -8.83
N LYS A 106 17.76 18.69 -8.42
CA LYS A 106 17.79 19.96 -7.69
C LYS A 106 16.85 19.87 -6.49
N ARG A 107 16.99 18.81 -5.70
CA ARG A 107 16.09 18.51 -4.58
C ARG A 107 15.89 19.73 -3.69
N LYS A 108 14.63 20.14 -3.56
CA LYS A 108 14.23 21.26 -2.71
C LYS A 108 13.55 20.77 -1.45
N VAL A 109 13.78 21.51 -0.38
CA VAL A 109 13.04 21.39 0.87
C VAL A 109 12.22 22.66 1.03
N TYR A 110 10.91 22.51 1.21
CA TYR A 110 9.97 23.60 1.32
C TYR A 110 9.55 23.79 2.78
N ARG A 111 9.50 25.06 3.21
CA ARG A 111 8.80 25.46 4.43
C ARG A 111 7.39 25.86 4.04
N LEU A 112 6.41 25.08 4.47
CA LEU A 112 4.99 25.26 4.17
C LEU A 112 4.28 25.81 5.40
N GLU A 113 3.30 26.69 5.17
CA GLU A 113 2.37 27.14 6.19
C GLU A 113 1.00 26.54 5.87
N GLU A 114 0.58 25.57 6.66
CA GLU A 114 -0.63 24.79 6.41
C GLU A 114 -1.73 25.21 7.38
N ILE A 115 -2.95 25.41 6.86
CA ILE A 115 -4.15 25.66 7.64
C ILE A 115 -5.20 24.62 7.25
N ASN A 116 -5.61 23.83 8.23
CA ASN A 116 -6.66 22.84 8.10
C ASN A 116 -7.95 23.39 8.72
N PHE A 117 -9.04 23.27 7.98
CA PHE A 117 -10.37 23.74 8.36
C PHE A 117 -11.44 22.85 7.72
N PRO A 118 -12.68 22.85 8.22
CA PRO A 118 -13.78 22.11 7.62
C PRO A 118 -14.03 22.54 6.17
N SER A 119 -13.98 21.59 5.23
CA SER A 119 -14.16 21.81 3.79
C SER A 119 -15.63 22.07 3.38
N THR A 120 -16.37 22.85 4.17
CA THR A 120 -17.72 23.28 3.79
C THR A 120 -17.63 24.34 2.69
N PRO A 121 -18.57 24.38 1.72
CA PRO A 121 -18.52 25.34 0.60
C PRO A 121 -18.43 26.80 1.07
N GLU A 122 -19.10 27.13 2.17
CA GLU A 122 -19.09 28.47 2.77
C GLU A 122 -17.70 28.87 3.30
N VAL A 123 -17.08 28.00 4.11
CA VAL A 123 -15.75 28.26 4.68
C VAL A 123 -14.70 28.32 3.58
N VAL A 124 -14.76 27.41 2.60
CA VAL A 124 -13.84 27.42 1.44
C VAL A 124 -13.97 28.71 0.63
N GLY A 125 -15.20 29.17 0.36
CA GLY A 125 -15.45 30.42 -0.35
C GLY A 125 -14.85 31.62 0.36
N ARG A 126 -15.06 31.70 1.68
CA ARG A 126 -14.51 32.78 2.53
C ARG A 126 -12.99 32.77 2.56
N VAL A 127 -12.36 31.61 2.72
CA VAL A 127 -10.89 31.48 2.69
C VAL A 127 -10.33 31.95 1.34
N LYS A 128 -10.92 31.51 0.22
CA LYS A 128 -10.51 31.94 -1.12
C LYS A 128 -10.63 33.45 -1.30
N GLU A 129 -11.72 34.05 -0.84
CA GLU A 129 -11.92 35.49 -0.91
C GLU A 129 -10.87 36.26 -0.08
N GLN A 130 -10.60 35.81 1.15
CA GLN A 130 -9.60 36.44 2.01
C GLN A 130 -8.20 36.37 1.41
N LEU A 131 -7.81 35.21 0.86
CA LEU A 131 -6.54 35.04 0.16
C LEU A 131 -6.47 35.90 -1.11
N ALA A 132 -7.55 35.99 -1.89
CA ALA A 132 -7.61 36.84 -3.08
C ALA A 132 -7.45 38.34 -2.76
N ARG A 133 -7.84 38.77 -1.54
CA ARG A 133 -7.62 40.12 -1.02
C ARG A 133 -6.21 40.35 -0.44
N GLY A 134 -5.32 39.37 -0.54
CA GLY A 134 -3.92 39.47 -0.08
C GLY A 134 -3.72 39.26 1.42
N LYS A 135 -4.72 38.72 2.14
CA LYS A 135 -4.53 38.36 3.55
C LYS A 135 -3.52 37.22 3.68
N THR A 136 -2.68 37.31 4.69
CA THR A 136 -1.71 36.27 5.06
C THR A 136 -2.39 35.05 5.67
N SER A 137 -1.69 33.91 5.67
CA SER A 137 -2.08 32.67 6.35
C SER A 137 -2.51 32.92 7.81
N ALA A 138 -1.73 33.70 8.55
CA ALA A 138 -1.99 34.06 9.94
C ALA A 138 -3.29 34.87 10.11
N GLU A 139 -3.56 35.83 9.22
CA GLU A 139 -4.78 36.63 9.24
C GLU A 139 -6.03 35.80 8.90
N VAL A 140 -5.92 34.88 7.94
CA VAL A 140 -7.00 33.96 7.60
C VAL A 140 -7.31 33.02 8.76
N LEU A 141 -6.27 32.47 9.40
CA LEU A 141 -6.41 31.62 10.59
C LEU A 141 -7.09 32.37 11.74
N ALA A 142 -6.69 33.63 11.99
CA ALA A 142 -7.29 34.47 13.02
C ALA A 142 -8.76 34.76 12.73
N ALA A 143 -9.11 35.08 11.48
CA ALA A 143 -10.48 35.32 11.06
C ALA A 143 -11.37 34.07 11.23
N LEU A 144 -10.90 32.90 10.81
CA LEU A 144 -11.64 31.65 10.97
C LEU A 144 -11.89 31.31 12.45
N ARG A 145 -10.91 31.54 13.33
CA ARG A 145 -11.09 31.36 14.79
C ARG A 145 -12.09 32.33 15.39
N ALA A 146 -12.07 33.59 14.96
CA ALA A 146 -13.03 34.59 15.42
C ALA A 146 -14.47 34.22 15.05
N ASP A 147 -14.64 33.55 13.91
CA ASP A 147 -15.92 33.04 13.42
C ASP A 147 -16.35 31.70 14.07
N GLY A 148 -15.59 31.21 15.07
CA GLY A 148 -15.89 29.95 15.75
C GLY A 148 -15.58 28.70 14.93
N VAL A 149 -14.89 28.82 13.79
CA VAL A 149 -14.48 27.68 12.98
C VAL A 149 -13.31 26.97 13.66
N VAL A 150 -13.45 25.66 13.86
CA VAL A 150 -12.36 24.82 14.37
C VAL A 150 -11.27 24.74 13.30
N VAL A 151 -10.09 25.26 13.61
CA VAL A 151 -8.94 25.26 12.71
C VAL A 151 -7.72 24.68 13.39
N SER A 152 -6.93 23.94 12.63
CA SER A 152 -5.62 23.42 13.03
C SER A 152 -4.59 23.69 11.95
N GLY A 153 -3.30 23.49 12.21
CA GLY A 153 -2.26 23.79 11.23
C GLY A 153 -0.99 24.33 11.87
N GLY A 154 -0.01 24.61 11.03
CA GLY A 154 1.32 25.06 11.47
C GLY A 154 2.32 25.13 10.33
N VAL A 155 3.56 25.44 10.71
CA VAL A 155 4.69 25.41 9.78
C VAL A 155 5.19 23.97 9.69
N THR A 156 5.23 23.42 8.48
CA THR A 156 5.84 22.10 8.22
C THR A 156 7.01 22.26 7.25
N VAL A 157 8.03 21.41 7.42
CA VAL A 157 9.16 21.33 6.49
C VAL A 157 9.02 20.02 5.75
N LYS A 158 8.83 20.07 4.43
CA LYS A 158 8.61 18.90 3.58
C LYS A 158 9.59 18.91 2.42
N ALA A 159 10.16 17.75 2.12
CA ALA A 159 10.90 17.57 0.88
C ALA A 159 9.91 17.52 -0.31
N ALA A 160 10.37 17.83 -1.52
CA ALA A 160 9.53 17.93 -2.71
C ALA A 160 8.70 16.65 -2.97
N GLU A 161 9.27 15.48 -2.71
CA GLU A 161 8.63 14.17 -2.85
C GLU A 161 7.49 13.90 -1.86
N GLN A 162 7.37 14.71 -0.80
CA GLN A 162 6.33 14.60 0.23
C GLN A 162 5.16 15.58 -0.01
N ILE A 163 5.21 16.36 -1.09
CA ILE A 163 4.21 17.35 -1.46
C ILE A 163 3.48 16.85 -2.71
N SER A 164 2.17 17.06 -2.79
CA SER A 164 1.41 16.74 -4.00
C SER A 164 2.00 17.46 -5.22
N LEU A 165 2.18 16.75 -6.34
CA LEU A 165 2.83 17.28 -7.54
C LEU A 165 2.18 18.58 -8.06
N ASP A 166 0.85 18.71 -7.92
CA ASP A 166 0.11 19.91 -8.34
C ASP A 166 0.41 21.15 -7.49
N LEU A 167 0.97 20.97 -6.29
CA LEU A 167 1.31 22.05 -5.36
C LEU A 167 2.79 22.44 -5.43
N LEU A 168 3.62 21.69 -6.17
CA LEU A 168 5.00 22.07 -6.38
C LEU A 168 5.07 23.26 -7.36
N PRO A 169 5.88 24.29 -7.06
CA PRO A 169 6.10 25.39 -8.00
C PRO A 169 6.68 24.84 -9.30
N ARG A 170 6.02 25.10 -10.43
CA ARG A 170 6.54 24.76 -11.77
C ARG A 170 7.76 25.61 -12.13
#